data_AF-A0A970A1N3-F1
#
_entry.id   AF-A0A970A1N3-F1
#
_cell.length_a   1.000
_cell.length_b   1.000
_cell.length_c   1.000
_cell.angle_alpha   90.00
_cell.angle_beta   90.00
_cell.angle_gamma   90.00
#
_symmetry.space_group_name_H-M   'P 1'
#
loop_
_entity.id
_entity.type
_entity.pdbx_description
1 polymer ?
#
loop_
_entity_poly.entity_id
_entity_poly.type
_entity_poly.pdbx_seq_one_letter_code
_entity_poly.pdbx_strand_id
1 'polypeptide(L)'
;MKKSSNWIIGILSASLLFVSIFMTACCTKKAPAPATDKTQSEASQPQEAKSIGENIGEKLQESRKQACHSHISIMQGAVEMYNMDHMEMMNVLDIDKLIQAKYMKPEYTTCPSGGTYSGDNLIEDCKIRCSVHGAIN
;
A
#
# COMPACT_ATOMS: atom_id res chain seq x y z
N MET A 1 56.73 19.07 20.64
CA MET A 1 57.32 19.98 19.64
C MET A 1 56.45 19.96 18.39
N LYS A 2 56.09 21.15 17.86
CA LYS A 2 55.45 21.48 16.54
C LYS A 2 54.03 20.91 16.27
N LYS A 3 52.93 21.67 16.42
CA LYS A 3 52.34 22.77 15.60
C LYS A 3 52.25 22.49 14.10
N SER A 4 51.02 22.41 13.57
CA SER A 4 50.55 23.29 12.48
C SER A 4 49.08 23.05 12.11
N SER A 5 48.27 24.07 12.37
CA SER A 5 46.98 24.36 11.76
C SER A 5 47.09 24.54 10.24
N ASN A 6 46.02 24.28 9.48
CA ASN A 6 45.79 24.99 8.22
C ASN A 6 44.29 25.19 7.97
N TRP A 7 43.95 26.47 7.90
CA TRP A 7 42.66 27.09 7.64
C TRP A 7 42.78 27.70 6.25
N ILE A 8 41.96 27.30 5.28
CA ILE A 8 41.78 28.05 4.03
C ILE A 8 40.29 28.25 3.78
N ILE A 9 40.01 29.53 3.60
CA ILE A 9 38.75 30.22 3.37
C ILE A 9 38.54 30.33 1.85
N GLY A 10 37.29 30.22 1.40
CA GLY A 10 36.76 31.24 0.48
C GLY A 10 36.32 30.81 -0.92
N ILE A 11 35.48 31.71 -1.47
CA ILE A 11 34.86 31.77 -2.81
C ILE A 11 33.48 31.07 -2.83
N LEU A 12 32.35 31.73 -2.55
CA LEU A 12 31.79 32.99 -3.07
C LEU A 12 31.46 32.91 -4.57
N SER A 13 30.24 32.47 -4.88
CA SER A 13 29.60 32.63 -6.19
C SER A 13 28.11 32.91 -5.94
N ALA A 14 27.79 34.20 -5.97
CA ALA A 14 26.43 34.68 -6.09
C ALA A 14 26.11 34.77 -7.59
N SER A 15 24.97 34.24 -8.01
CA SER A 15 24.25 34.72 -9.18
C SER A 15 22.77 34.39 -9.02
N LEU A 16 22.04 35.45 -8.73
CA LEU A 16 20.59 35.57 -8.75
C LEU A 16 20.06 35.47 -10.18
N LEU A 17 18.74 35.26 -10.26
CA LEU A 17 17.81 35.58 -11.35
C LEU A 17 17.67 34.54 -12.46
N PHE A 18 16.64 33.69 -12.35
CA PHE A 18 15.65 33.64 -13.43
C PHE A 18 14.24 33.65 -12.84
N VAL A 19 13.54 34.71 -13.24
CA VAL A 19 12.17 35.08 -12.91
C VAL A 19 11.20 34.13 -13.60
N SER A 20 10.10 33.87 -12.91
CA SER A 20 8.84 33.27 -13.36
C SER A 20 8.42 33.66 -14.79
N ILE A 21 7.76 32.73 -15.48
CA ILE A 21 6.53 32.87 -16.30
C ILE A 21 6.47 31.67 -17.25
N PHE A 22 5.58 30.72 -17.00
CA PHE A 22 4.57 30.31 -17.97
C PHE A 22 3.50 29.47 -17.26
N MET A 23 2.40 30.15 -17.00
CA MET A 23 1.10 29.61 -16.68
C MET A 23 0.41 29.26 -18.01
N THR A 24 -0.42 28.21 -18.01
CA THR A 24 -1.59 27.99 -18.90
C THR A 24 -1.56 26.71 -19.75
N ALA A 25 -2.19 25.69 -19.17
CA ALA A 25 -3.24 24.83 -19.72
C ALA A 25 -3.09 24.17 -21.12
N CYS A 26 -3.06 22.83 -21.11
CA CYS A 26 -3.83 22.04 -22.06
C CYS A 26 -4.48 20.84 -21.34
N CYS A 27 -5.79 20.82 -21.46
CA CYS A 27 -6.73 19.89 -20.85
C CYS A 27 -6.58 18.43 -21.32
N THR A 28 -6.89 17.54 -20.37
CA THR A 28 -7.73 16.34 -20.55
C THR A 28 -7.34 15.30 -21.60
N LYS A 29 -6.77 14.19 -21.13
CA LYS A 29 -7.17 12.87 -21.62
C LYS A 29 -7.57 12.00 -20.43
N LYS A 30 -8.88 11.94 -20.22
CA LYS A 30 -9.59 10.99 -19.38
C LYS A 30 -9.38 9.60 -19.99
N ALA A 31 -8.66 8.73 -19.29
CA ALA A 31 -8.60 7.32 -19.63
C ALA A 31 -9.98 6.67 -19.32
N PRO A 32 -10.57 5.90 -20.24
CA PRO A 32 -11.71 5.06 -19.92
C PRO A 32 -11.25 3.89 -19.05
N ALA A 33 -11.87 3.74 -17.89
CA ALA A 33 -11.72 2.57 -17.03
C ALA A 33 -12.21 1.31 -17.77
N PRO A 34 -11.57 0.14 -17.58
CA PRO A 34 -12.10 -1.12 -18.08
C PRO A 34 -13.40 -1.47 -17.36
N ALA A 35 -14.42 -1.76 -18.17
CA ALA A 35 -15.68 -2.34 -17.74
C ALA A 35 -15.41 -3.68 -17.03
N THR A 36 -15.81 -3.77 -15.77
CA THR A 36 -16.21 -5.05 -15.18
C THR A 36 -17.62 -4.87 -14.63
N ASP A 37 -18.56 -5.06 -15.56
CA ASP A 37 -19.91 -5.50 -15.28
C ASP A 37 -19.81 -6.87 -14.60
N LYS A 38 -20.00 -6.86 -13.28
CA LYS A 38 -20.57 -8.01 -12.59
C LYS A 38 -21.92 -7.57 -12.05
N THR A 39 -22.89 -7.56 -12.95
CA THR A 39 -24.21 -8.14 -12.73
C THR A 39 -24.12 -9.29 -11.72
N GLN A 40 -24.45 -8.98 -10.46
CA GLN A 40 -25.01 -9.95 -9.54
C GLN A 40 -26.49 -9.62 -9.42
N SER A 41 -27.24 -10.21 -10.34
CA SER A 41 -28.65 -10.49 -10.17
C SER A 41 -28.79 -11.60 -9.13
N GLU A 42 -29.07 -11.26 -7.88
CA GLU A 42 -29.77 -12.14 -6.97
C GLU A 42 -30.90 -11.38 -6.29
N ALA A 43 -32.11 -11.75 -6.71
CA ALA A 43 -33.35 -11.76 -5.97
C ALA A 43 -33.55 -10.69 -4.90
N SER A 44 -34.45 -9.77 -5.24
CA SER A 44 -35.38 -9.12 -4.32
C SER A 44 -35.78 -10.03 -3.14
N GLN A 45 -35.26 -9.72 -1.97
CA GLN A 45 -35.95 -10.01 -0.71
C GLN A 45 -36.33 -8.65 -0.08
N PRO A 46 -37.62 -8.42 0.22
CA PRO A 46 -38.04 -7.24 0.96
C PRO A 46 -37.44 -7.33 2.37
N GLN A 47 -36.50 -6.45 2.68
CA GLN A 47 -35.97 -6.34 4.04
C GLN A 47 -37.02 -5.68 4.92
N GLU A 48 -37.84 -6.50 5.57
CA GLU A 48 -38.64 -6.12 6.72
C GLU A 48 -37.74 -5.39 7.74
N ALA A 49 -38.19 -4.22 8.18
CA ALA A 49 -37.53 -3.40 9.18
C ALA A 49 -37.53 -4.13 10.55
N LYS A 50 -36.47 -4.90 10.82
CA LYS A 50 -36.28 -5.61 12.09
C LYS A 50 -35.06 -5.05 12.85
N SER A 51 -35.38 -4.37 13.96
CA SER A 51 -34.52 -3.96 15.10
C SER A 51 -33.16 -3.29 14.79
N ILE A 52 -33.09 -1.97 14.96
CA ILE A 52 -31.94 -1.08 14.71
C ILE A 52 -30.81 -1.22 15.78
N GLY A 53 -30.90 -2.13 16.75
CA GLY A 53 -30.03 -2.12 17.94
C GLY A 53 -28.87 -3.12 18.01
N GLU A 54 -28.98 -4.33 17.43
CA GLU A 54 -28.26 -5.47 18.03
C GLU A 54 -27.17 -6.15 17.16
N ASN A 55 -26.76 -5.57 16.02
CA ASN A 55 -25.75 -6.19 15.15
C ASN A 55 -24.58 -5.27 14.74
N ILE A 56 -24.42 -4.12 15.40
CA ILE A 56 -23.35 -3.17 15.03
C ILE A 56 -21.95 -3.77 15.29
N GLY A 57 -21.78 -4.51 16.39
CA GLY A 57 -20.52 -5.14 16.74
C GLY A 57 -20.06 -6.18 15.71
N GLU A 58 -20.96 -7.07 15.30
CA GLU A 58 -20.66 -8.12 14.32
C GLU A 58 -20.33 -7.52 12.94
N LYS A 59 -21.11 -6.51 12.49
CA LYS A 59 -20.82 -5.78 11.24
C LYS A 59 -19.46 -5.09 11.27
N LEU A 60 -19.07 -4.51 12.40
CA LEU A 60 -17.75 -3.89 12.54
C LEU A 60 -16.63 -4.94 12.50
N GLN A 61 -16.82 -6.11 13.10
CA GLN A 61 -15.85 -7.20 13.03
C GLN A 61 -15.68 -7.69 11.59
N GLU A 62 -16.79 -7.89 10.88
CA GLU A 62 -16.75 -8.29 9.47
C GLU A 62 -16.08 -7.22 8.60
N SER A 63 -16.36 -5.94 8.82
CA SER A 63 -15.69 -4.83 8.12
C SER A 63 -14.17 -4.83 8.35
N ARG A 64 -13.71 -5.11 9.58
CA ARG A 64 -12.26 -5.22 9.87
C ARG A 64 -11.62 -6.43 9.21
N LYS A 65 -12.34 -7.56 9.17
CA LYS A 65 -11.88 -8.76 8.46
C LYS A 65 -11.74 -8.50 6.97
N GLN A 66 -12.72 -7.85 6.35
CA GLN A 66 -12.67 -7.46 4.94
C GLN A 66 -11.52 -6.50 4.66
N ALA A 67 -11.32 -5.48 5.50
CA ALA A 67 -10.18 -4.58 5.38
C ALA A 67 -8.84 -5.32 5.52
N CYS A 68 -8.74 -6.27 6.46
CA CYS A 68 -7.56 -7.11 6.61
C CYS A 68 -7.27 -7.93 5.35
N HIS A 69 -8.29 -8.53 4.73
CA HIS A 69 -8.13 -9.27 3.49
C HIS A 69 -7.68 -8.34 2.34
N SER A 70 -8.25 -7.14 2.22
CA SER A 70 -7.78 -6.16 1.24
C SER A 70 -6.30 -5.80 1.42
N HIS A 71 -5.84 -5.64 2.67
CA HIS A 71 -4.42 -5.42 2.96
C HIS A 71 -3.56 -6.61 2.52
N ILE A 72 -4.00 -7.85 2.75
CA ILE A 72 -3.30 -9.05 2.30
C ILE A 72 -3.18 -9.05 0.77
N SER A 73 -4.25 -8.77 0.02
CA SER A 73 -4.18 -8.71 -1.44
C SER A 73 -3.23 -7.63 -1.96
N ILE A 74 -3.20 -6.46 -1.29
CA ILE A 74 -2.24 -5.40 -1.62
C ILE A 74 -0.80 -5.88 -1.39
N MET A 75 -0.54 -6.56 -0.27
CA MET A 75 0.79 -7.11 0.02
C MET A 75 1.21 -8.18 -0.99
N GLN A 76 0.30 -9.07 -1.38
CA GLN A 76 0.58 -10.11 -2.37
C GLN A 76 0.96 -9.48 -3.73
N GLY A 77 0.19 -8.49 -4.18
CA GLY A 77 0.53 -7.75 -5.41
C GLY A 77 1.86 -6.99 -5.28
N ALA A 78 2.15 -6.38 -4.14
CA ALA A 78 3.42 -5.70 -3.90
C ALA A 78 4.62 -6.66 -3.95
N VAL A 79 4.48 -7.86 -3.37
CA VAL A 79 5.51 -8.92 -3.44
C VAL A 79 5.69 -9.44 -4.86
N GLU A 80 4.60 -9.67 -5.59
CA GLU A 80 4.64 -10.12 -6.97
C GLU A 80 5.38 -9.10 -7.86
N MET A 81 5.01 -7.82 -7.75
CA MET A 81 5.70 -6.73 -8.45
C MET A 81 7.18 -6.63 -8.05
N TYR A 82 7.48 -6.75 -6.75
CA TYR A 82 8.87 -6.76 -6.27
C TYR A 82 9.68 -7.88 -6.91
N ASN A 83 9.13 -9.11 -6.94
CA ASN A 83 9.78 -10.29 -7.49
C ASN A 83 9.95 -10.23 -9.02
N MET A 84 9.12 -9.47 -9.73
CA MET A 84 9.28 -9.23 -11.17
C MET A 84 10.40 -8.22 -11.50
N ASP A 85 10.59 -7.21 -10.64
CA ASP A 85 11.56 -6.13 -10.88
C ASP A 85 12.98 -6.44 -10.36
N HIS A 86 13.13 -7.45 -9.51
CA HIS A 86 14.39 -7.77 -8.83
C HIS A 86 14.92 -9.16 -9.21
N MET A 87 16.25 -9.27 -9.38
CA MET A 87 16.90 -10.57 -9.59
C MET A 87 16.87 -11.44 -8.33
N GLU A 88 16.94 -10.83 -7.15
CA GLU A 88 16.84 -11.51 -5.87
C GLU A 88 15.39 -11.46 -5.38
N MET A 89 14.67 -12.56 -5.59
CA MET A 89 13.26 -12.68 -5.20
C MET A 89 13.11 -12.77 -3.68
N MET A 90 12.07 -12.10 -3.16
CA MET A 90 11.66 -12.16 -1.78
C MET A 90 10.94 -13.49 -1.50
N ASN A 91 11.56 -14.36 -0.69
CA ASN A 91 10.96 -15.63 -0.28
C ASN A 91 10.17 -15.53 1.04
N VAL A 92 10.61 -14.65 1.94
CA VAL A 92 9.98 -14.38 3.25
C VAL A 92 9.52 -12.93 3.25
N LEU A 93 8.32 -12.68 3.75
CA LEU A 93 7.71 -11.34 3.73
C LEU A 93 8.57 -10.34 4.52
N ASP A 94 9.08 -9.32 3.82
CA ASP A 94 9.77 -8.17 4.39
C ASP A 94 9.01 -6.88 4.04
N ILE A 95 8.16 -6.44 4.96
CA ILE A 95 7.27 -5.30 4.76
C ILE A 95 8.06 -3.99 4.63
N ASP A 96 9.15 -3.85 5.39
CA ASP A 96 9.97 -2.64 5.37
C ASP A 96 10.66 -2.48 4.01
N LYS A 97 11.12 -3.59 3.42
CA LYS A 97 11.68 -3.60 2.06
C LYS A 97 10.65 -3.16 1.02
N LEU A 98 9.41 -3.64 1.11
CA LEU A 98 8.33 -3.26 0.19
C LEU A 98 7.95 -1.76 0.29
N ILE A 99 8.01 -1.19 1.49
CA ILE A 99 7.74 0.25 1.70
C ILE A 99 8.89 1.10 1.18
N GLN A 100 10.14 0.74 1.51
CA GLN A 100 11.33 1.47 1.06
C GLN A 100 11.44 1.46 -0.47
N ALA A 101 11.12 0.32 -1.10
CA ALA A 101 11.09 0.18 -2.55
C ALA A 101 9.81 0.72 -3.20
N LYS A 102 8.88 1.29 -2.41
CA LYS A 102 7.65 1.97 -2.86
C LYS A 102 6.63 1.09 -3.59
N TYR A 103 6.61 -0.22 -3.32
CA TYR A 103 5.57 -1.13 -3.81
C TYR A 103 4.29 -1.05 -2.98
N MET A 104 4.38 -0.59 -1.73
CA MET A 104 3.24 -0.47 -0.83
C MET A 104 3.37 0.78 0.06
N LYS A 105 2.22 1.34 0.46
CA LYS A 105 2.16 2.42 1.46
C LYS A 105 2.28 1.88 2.89
N PRO A 106 2.84 2.65 3.84
CA PRO A 106 3.00 2.23 5.24
C PRO A 106 1.67 2.02 5.99
N GLU A 107 0.56 2.58 5.49
CA GLU A 107 -0.78 2.44 6.09
C GLU A 107 -1.28 0.98 6.12
N TYR A 108 -0.74 0.11 5.27
CA TYR A 108 -1.15 -1.29 5.18
C TYR A 108 -0.34 -2.24 6.08
N THR A 109 0.67 -1.74 6.79
CA THR A 109 1.59 -2.55 7.64
C THR A 109 0.90 -3.30 8.77
N THR A 110 -0.18 -2.73 9.30
CA THR A 110 -0.84 -3.21 10.51
C THR A 110 -2.25 -3.67 10.18
N CYS A 111 -2.64 -4.80 10.76
CA CYS A 111 -4.02 -5.27 10.63
C CYS A 111 -4.97 -4.35 11.42
N PRO A 112 -6.17 -4.01 10.90
CA PRO A 112 -7.16 -3.19 11.62
C PRO A 112 -7.61 -3.75 12.98
N SER A 113 -7.38 -5.05 13.21
CA SER A 113 -7.65 -5.72 14.50
C SER A 113 -6.39 -5.89 15.37
N GLY A 114 -5.26 -5.28 15.00
CA GLY A 114 -4.00 -5.34 15.76
C GLY A 114 -3.12 -6.57 15.49
N GLY A 115 -3.44 -7.36 14.47
CA GLY A 115 -2.63 -8.48 14.02
C GLY A 115 -1.39 -8.09 13.21
N THR A 116 -0.52 -9.08 12.98
CA THR A 116 0.69 -8.99 12.17
C THR A 116 0.56 -9.86 10.92
N TYR A 117 1.26 -9.50 9.86
CA TYR A 117 1.29 -10.25 8.61
C TYR A 117 2.58 -11.05 8.50
N SER A 118 2.46 -12.26 7.95
CA SER A 118 3.59 -13.16 7.70
C SER A 118 3.36 -13.93 6.41
N GLY A 119 4.44 -14.29 5.73
CA GLY A 119 4.39 -15.08 4.50
C GLY A 119 5.73 -15.75 4.27
N ASP A 120 5.67 -17.03 3.92
CA ASP A 120 6.80 -17.88 3.54
C ASP A 120 6.53 -18.47 2.15
N ASN A 121 7.59 -18.95 1.50
CA ASN A 121 7.52 -19.52 0.15
C ASN A 121 6.84 -18.59 -0.88
N LEU A 122 7.13 -17.29 -0.77
CA LEU A 122 6.48 -16.25 -1.59
C LEU A 122 6.85 -16.32 -3.08
N ILE A 123 7.86 -17.13 -3.43
CA ILE A 123 8.28 -17.35 -4.82
C ILE A 123 7.28 -18.25 -5.57
N GLU A 124 6.74 -19.28 -4.91
CA GLU A 124 5.86 -20.27 -5.55
C GLU A 124 4.38 -19.94 -5.35
N ASP A 125 4.00 -19.64 -4.11
CA ASP A 125 2.60 -19.56 -3.71
C ASP A 125 2.12 -18.12 -3.50
N CYS A 126 3.03 -17.18 -3.23
CA CYS A 126 2.73 -15.80 -2.84
C CYS A 126 1.60 -15.70 -1.79
N LYS A 127 1.58 -16.61 -0.81
CA LYS A 127 0.53 -16.65 0.22
C LYS A 127 0.96 -15.88 1.46
N ILE A 128 0.19 -14.83 1.75
CA ILE A 128 0.37 -14.01 2.95
C ILE A 128 -0.80 -14.28 3.90
N ARG A 129 -0.48 -14.37 5.19
CA ARG A 129 -1.41 -14.70 6.28
C ARG A 129 -1.31 -13.67 7.41
N CYS A 130 -2.45 -13.31 7.96
CA CYS A 130 -2.57 -12.51 9.17
C CYS A 130 -2.64 -13.41 10.42
N SER A 131 -2.02 -13.01 11.52
CA SER A 131 -2.09 -13.73 12.79
C SER A 131 -3.49 -13.79 13.41
N VAL A 132 -4.38 -12.87 13.04
CA VAL A 132 -5.76 -12.77 13.57
C VAL A 132 -6.79 -13.37 12.61
N HIS A 133 -6.73 -13.03 11.32
CA HIS A 133 -7.76 -13.41 10.34
C HIS A 133 -7.32 -14.54 9.39
N GLY A 134 -6.07 -14.98 9.45
CA GLY A 134 -5.54 -16.02 8.57
C GLY A 134 -5.21 -15.52 7.16
N ALA A 135 -5.25 -16.44 6.19
CA ALA A 135 -5.04 -16.14 4.78
C ALA A 135 -6.37 -15.91 4.06
N ILE A 136 -6.32 -15.28 2.89
CA ILE A 136 -7.44 -15.24 1.95
C ILE A 136 -7.52 -16.61 1.29
N ASN A 137 -8.69 -17.26 1.35
CA ASN A 137 -8.97 -18.52 0.66
C ASN A 137 -9.74 -18.25 -0.63
#